data_AF-A0A968IJA6-F1
#
_entry.id   AF-A0A968IJA6-F1
#
_cell.length_a   1.000
_cell.length_b   1.000
_cell.length_c   1.000
_cell.angle_alpha   90.00
_cell.angle_beta   90.00
_cell.angle_gamma   90.00
#
_symmetry.space_group_name_H-M   'P 1'
#
loop_
_entity.id
_entity.type
_entity.pdbx_description
1 polymer ?
#
loop_
_entity_poly.entity_id
_entity_poly.type
_entity_poly.pdbx_seq_one_letter_code
_entity_poly.pdbx_strand_id
1 'polypeptide(L)'
;MNSYTTTLAPSRSEAFPPPEPILAISEQKKSGLILCKEFHAEFAGPGAAVGSLAEQNYQAVIAIGSPELLAVSTLEDRRRAYGRRIQWGRWLHKIVEHPDPSLRAERLLAGF
;
A
#
# COMPACT_ATOMS: atom_id res chain seq x y z
N MET A 1 42.37 -4.75 -42.35
CA MET A 1 41.96 -5.00 -40.95
C MET A 1 41.67 -3.64 -40.30
N ASN A 2 40.43 -3.18 -40.33
CA ASN A 2 39.96 -2.07 -39.50
C ASN A 2 38.59 -2.47 -38.95
N SER A 3 38.55 -2.77 -37.65
CA SER A 3 37.35 -3.19 -36.94
C SER A 3 36.63 -1.93 -36.45
N TYR A 4 35.46 -1.62 -37.01
CA TYR A 4 34.61 -0.55 -36.52
C TYR A 4 33.78 -1.08 -35.35
N THR A 5 34.24 -0.86 -34.12
CA THR A 5 33.42 -1.10 -32.93
C THR A 5 32.33 -0.04 -32.88
N THR A 6 31.15 -0.38 -33.36
CA THR A 6 29.95 0.45 -33.19
C THR A 6 29.49 0.29 -31.74
N THR A 7 29.92 1.20 -30.88
CA THR A 7 29.33 1.37 -29.55
C THR A 7 27.94 1.98 -29.73
N LEU A 8 26.91 1.13 -29.71
CA LEU A 8 25.53 1.56 -29.56
C LEU A 8 25.39 2.17 -28.16
N ALA A 9 25.45 3.50 -28.08
CA ALA A 9 24.99 4.22 -26.91
C ALA A 9 23.49 3.93 -26.72
N PRO A 10 23.02 3.54 -25.52
CA PRO A 10 21.60 3.35 -25.28
C PRO A 10 20.91 4.72 -25.33
N SER A 11 20.28 5.00 -26.47
CA SER A 11 19.32 6.08 -26.65
C SER A 11 17.97 5.66 -26.06
N ARG A 12 17.89 5.61 -24.73
CA ARG A 12 16.60 5.63 -24.03
C ARG A 12 16.65 6.73 -23.00
N SER A 13 16.27 7.93 -23.44
CA SER A 13 15.65 8.90 -22.53
C SER A 13 14.30 8.30 -22.12
N GLU A 14 14.33 7.28 -21.27
CA GLU A 14 13.20 6.99 -20.41
C GLU A 14 13.25 8.02 -19.31
N ALA A 15 12.66 9.18 -19.56
CA ALA A 15 12.10 9.92 -18.46
C ALA A 15 11.17 8.93 -17.76
N PHE A 16 11.54 8.52 -16.54
CA PHE A 16 10.66 7.73 -15.70
C PHE A 16 9.32 8.49 -15.66
N PRO A 17 8.19 7.82 -15.97
CA PRO A 17 6.90 8.49 -15.87
C PRO A 17 6.79 9.11 -14.47
N PRO A 18 6.21 10.32 -14.35
CA PRO A 18 6.07 10.96 -13.06
C PRO A 18 5.39 9.98 -12.09
N PRO A 19 5.87 9.89 -10.84
CA PRO A 19 5.42 8.87 -9.91
C PRO A 19 3.90 8.98 -9.74
N GLU A 20 3.20 7.89 -10.03
CA GLU A 20 1.74 7.83 -10.08
C GLU A 20 1.11 8.39 -8.80
N PRO A 21 0.03 9.19 -8.88
CA PRO A 21 -0.61 9.73 -7.68
C PRO A 21 -1.03 8.59 -6.75
N ILE A 22 -0.63 8.68 -5.48
CA ILE A 22 -0.95 7.69 -4.45
C ILE A 22 -1.49 8.42 -3.23
N LEU A 23 -2.43 7.78 -2.55
CA LEU A 23 -3.00 8.27 -1.31
C LEU A 23 -2.44 7.50 -0.13
N ALA A 24 -2.47 8.09 1.05
CA ALA A 24 -2.22 7.41 2.30
C ALA A 24 -3.34 7.71 3.29
N ILE A 25 -3.62 6.75 4.17
CA ILE A 25 -4.57 6.98 5.28
C ILE A 25 -3.93 7.93 6.28
N SER A 26 -4.67 8.95 6.70
CA SER A 26 -4.24 9.93 7.71
C SER A 26 -3.82 9.24 9.00
N GLU A 27 -2.71 9.67 9.58
CA GLU A 27 -2.23 9.18 10.89
C GLU A 27 -2.94 9.84 12.08
N GLN A 28 -3.85 10.80 11.84
CA GLN A 28 -4.50 11.59 12.90
C GLN A 28 -5.59 10.83 13.67
N LYS A 29 -6.21 9.82 13.06
CA LYS A 29 -7.33 9.09 13.62
C LYS A 29 -7.07 7.58 13.57
N LYS A 30 -7.50 6.87 14.62
CA LYS A 30 -7.57 5.40 14.64
C LYS A 30 -8.65 4.94 13.66
N SER A 31 -8.25 4.79 12.41
CA SER A 31 -9.13 4.46 11.30
C SER A 31 -8.35 3.72 10.23
N GLY A 32 -9.05 2.97 9.41
CA GLY A 32 -8.42 2.16 8.38
C GLY A 32 -9.40 1.70 7.32
N LEU A 33 -8.87 1.01 6.33
CA LEU A 33 -9.63 0.37 5.26
C LEU A 33 -9.31 -1.13 5.27
N ILE A 34 -10.35 -1.95 5.20
CA ILE A 34 -10.22 -3.34 4.74
C ILE A 34 -10.41 -3.32 3.23
N LEU A 35 -9.37 -3.76 2.53
CA LEU A 35 -9.31 -3.79 1.08
C LEU A 35 -9.56 -5.23 0.63
N CYS A 36 -10.75 -5.50 0.12
CA CYS A 36 -11.14 -6.82 -0.34
C CYS A 36 -10.68 -7.00 -1.79
N LYS A 37 -9.71 -7.89 -2.01
CA LYS A 37 -9.23 -8.34 -3.32
C LYS A 37 -9.86 -9.69 -3.64
N GLU A 38 -9.60 -10.21 -4.83
CA GLU A 38 -10.24 -11.43 -5.32
C GLU A 38 -10.03 -12.66 -4.43
N PHE A 39 -8.84 -12.83 -3.88
CA PHE A 39 -8.48 -14.03 -3.11
C PHE A 39 -8.15 -13.77 -1.65
N HIS A 40 -8.11 -12.51 -1.23
CA HIS A 40 -7.73 -12.14 0.13
C HIS A 40 -8.22 -10.73 0.50
N ALA A 41 -8.14 -10.42 1.80
CA ALA A 41 -8.36 -9.07 2.30
C ALA A 41 -7.05 -8.55 2.93
N GLU A 42 -6.80 -7.25 2.74
CA GLU A 42 -5.69 -6.54 3.38
C GLU A 42 -6.25 -5.48 4.33
N PHE A 43 -5.53 -5.21 5.42
CA PHE A 43 -5.80 -4.04 6.25
C PHE A 43 -4.80 -2.93 5.92
N ALA A 44 -5.32 -1.77 5.53
CA ALA A 44 -4.58 -0.53 5.43
C ALA A 44 -4.96 0.34 6.63
N GLY A 45 -4.05 0.48 7.60
CA GLY A 45 -4.24 1.34 8.76
C GLY A 45 -3.60 2.72 8.60
N PRO A 46 -3.49 3.51 9.68
CA PRO A 46 -2.84 4.81 9.71
C PRO A 46 -1.49 4.83 8.96
N GLY A 47 -1.33 5.79 8.06
CA GLY A 47 -0.14 6.00 7.24
C GLY A 47 0.02 5.01 6.08
N ALA A 48 -0.86 4.02 5.91
CA ALA A 48 -0.75 3.04 4.82
C ALA A 48 -1.09 3.66 3.48
N ALA A 49 -0.28 3.36 2.47
CA ALA A 49 -0.54 3.68 1.07
C ALA A 49 -1.79 2.96 0.54
N VAL A 50 -2.62 3.64 -0.26
CA VAL A 50 -3.80 3.09 -0.96
C VAL A 50 -4.01 3.76 -2.32
N GLY A 51 -4.66 3.06 -3.25
CA GLY A 51 -5.15 3.64 -4.51
C GLY A 51 -4.07 3.91 -5.56
N SER A 52 -2.99 3.14 -5.57
CA SER A 52 -2.01 3.17 -6.66
C SER A 52 -2.58 2.45 -7.90
N LEU A 53 -2.21 2.90 -9.10
CA LEU A 53 -2.65 2.26 -10.35
C LEU A 53 -2.08 0.85 -10.54
N ALA A 54 -0.99 0.52 -9.85
CA ALA A 54 -0.43 -0.82 -9.81
C ALA A 54 -1.29 -1.81 -8.99
N GLU A 55 -2.32 -1.34 -8.27
CA GLU A 55 -3.17 -2.21 -7.47
C GLU A 55 -4.25 -2.89 -8.30
N GLN A 56 -4.44 -4.19 -8.06
CA GLN A 56 -5.58 -4.92 -8.61
C GLN A 56 -6.90 -4.30 -8.15
N ASN A 57 -7.93 -4.43 -8.99
CA ASN A 57 -9.27 -3.96 -8.68
C ASN A 57 -9.75 -4.50 -7.33
N TYR A 58 -10.16 -3.59 -6.45
CA TYR A 58 -10.84 -3.94 -5.21
C TYR A 58 -12.25 -4.41 -5.52
N GLN A 59 -12.62 -5.60 -5.02
CA GLN A 59 -14.00 -6.06 -5.07
C GLN A 59 -14.89 -5.28 -4.10
N ALA A 60 -14.32 -4.90 -2.96
CA ALA A 60 -14.96 -4.05 -1.98
C ALA A 60 -13.92 -3.29 -1.13
N VAL A 61 -14.36 -2.18 -0.55
CA VAL A 61 -13.59 -1.41 0.43
C VAL A 61 -14.49 -1.18 1.64
N ILE A 62 -14.05 -1.62 2.81
CA ILE A 62 -14.79 -1.46 4.07
C ILE A 62 -14.02 -0.48 4.95
N ALA A 63 -14.67 0.62 5.31
CA ALA A 63 -14.09 1.60 6.22
C ALA A 63 -14.25 1.15 7.68
N ILE A 64 -13.19 1.31 8.48
CA ILE A 64 -13.24 1.20 9.93
C ILE A 64 -13.00 2.59 10.52
N GLY A 65 -13.98 3.09 11.27
CA GLY A 65 -13.99 4.46 11.75
C GLY A 65 -14.24 5.47 10.62
N SER A 66 -13.49 6.57 10.63
CA SER A 66 -13.62 7.65 9.63
C SER A 66 -12.26 7.95 8.99
N PRO A 67 -11.79 7.09 8.06
CA PRO A 67 -10.49 7.26 7.42
C PRO A 67 -10.50 8.49 6.50
N GLU A 68 -9.45 9.29 6.63
CA GLU A 68 -9.17 10.41 5.75
C GLU A 68 -8.00 10.04 4.84
N LEU A 69 -8.08 10.42 3.56
CA LEU A 69 -7.04 10.12 2.58
C LEU A 69 -6.24 11.38 2.27
N LEU A 70 -4.92 11.25 2.32
CA LEU A 70 -3.97 12.32 2.07
C LEU A 70 -3.15 12.00 0.82
N ALA A 71 -2.95 13.01 -0.03
CA ALA A 71 -2.07 12.87 -1.18
C ALA A 71 -0.61 12.73 -0.72
N VAL A 72 0.10 11.78 -1.33
CA VAL A 72 1.52 11.55 -1.07
C VAL A 72 2.33 12.15 -2.23
N SER A 73 3.10 13.20 -1.92
CA SER A 73 3.77 14.03 -2.94
C SER A 73 5.25 13.69 -3.11
N THR A 74 5.95 13.29 -2.05
CA THR A 74 7.39 13.03 -2.10
C THR A 74 7.73 11.54 -2.22
N LEU A 75 8.90 11.25 -2.77
CA LEU A 75 9.42 9.87 -2.84
C LEU A 75 9.61 9.26 -1.45
N GLU A 76 10.03 10.06 -0.47
CA GLU A 76 10.23 9.61 0.90
C GLU A 76 8.90 9.25 1.57
N ASP A 77 7.89 10.10 1.43
CA ASP A 77 6.55 9.84 1.95
C ASP A 77 5.93 8.60 1.30
N ARG A 78 6.18 8.38 0.00
CA ARG A 78 5.76 7.17 -0.70
C ARG A 78 6.40 5.93 -0.11
N ARG A 79 7.72 5.93 0.07
CA ARG A 79 8.46 4.81 0.69
C ARG A 79 7.92 4.53 2.10
N ARG A 80 7.68 5.57 2.88
CA ARG A 80 7.09 5.46 4.23
C ARG A 80 5.69 4.85 4.19
N ALA A 81 4.82 5.32 3.29
CA ALA A 81 3.43 4.86 3.20
C ALA A 81 3.32 3.39 2.78
N TYR A 82 4.14 2.94 1.82
CA TYR A 82 4.25 1.51 1.49
C TYR A 82 4.84 0.69 2.64
N GLY A 83 5.84 1.23 3.34
CA GLY A 83 6.39 0.60 4.54
C GLY A 83 5.34 0.38 5.63
N ARG A 84 4.49 1.39 5.89
CA ARG A 84 3.34 1.27 6.80
C ARG A 84 2.37 0.20 6.34
N ARG A 85 2.03 0.14 5.05
CA ARG A 85 1.13 -0.90 4.51
C ARG A 85 1.66 -2.32 4.77
N ILE A 86 2.96 -2.54 4.58
CA ILE A 86 3.59 -3.84 4.87
C ILE A 86 3.52 -4.16 6.37
N GLN A 87 3.76 -3.18 7.24
CA GLN A 87 3.65 -3.35 8.69
C GLN A 87 2.23 -3.76 9.09
N TRP A 88 1.21 -3.12 8.53
CA TRP A 88 -0.19 -3.47 8.77
C TRP A 88 -0.55 -4.87 8.29
N GLY A 89 -0.05 -5.28 7.12
CA GLY A 89 -0.22 -6.66 6.64
C GLY A 89 0.38 -7.69 7.59
N ARG A 90 1.61 -7.44 8.09
CA ARG A 90 2.26 -8.32 9.09
C ARG A 90 1.53 -8.34 10.43
N TRP A 91 0.99 -7.21 10.85
CA TRP A 91 0.19 -7.10 12.06
C TRP A 91 -1.13 -7.89 11.93
N LEU A 92 -1.84 -7.73 10.81
CA LEU A 92 -3.07 -8.47 10.53
C LEU A 92 -2.81 -9.99 10.50
N HIS A 93 -1.70 -10.43 9.91
CA HIS A 93 -1.33 -11.85 9.87
C HIS A 93 -1.32 -12.48 11.27
N LYS A 94 -0.72 -11.81 12.25
CA LYS A 94 -0.68 -12.28 13.65
C LYS A 94 -2.06 -12.38 14.30
N ILE A 95 -3.01 -11.56 13.84
CA ILE A 95 -4.39 -11.59 14.33
C ILE A 95 -5.13 -12.77 13.70
N VAL A 96 -4.98 -12.97 12.38
CA VAL A 96 -5.73 -14.01 11.66
C VAL A 96 -5.31 -15.43 11.98
N GLU A 97 -4.10 -15.61 12.53
CA GLU A 97 -3.63 -16.89 13.07
C GLU A 97 -4.43 -17.38 14.29
N HIS A 98 -5.20 -16.52 14.96
CA HIS A 98 -6.00 -16.94 16.11
C HIS A 98 -7.22 -17.77 15.66
N PRO A 99 -7.49 -18.95 16.26
CA PRO A 99 -8.57 -19.84 15.82
C PRO A 99 -9.96 -19.24 16.03
N ASP A 100 -10.18 -18.52 17.13
CA ASP A 100 -11.47 -17.92 17.48
C ASP A 100 -11.74 -16.64 16.65
N PRO A 101 -12.78 -16.61 15.79
CA PRO A 101 -13.15 -15.46 14.97
C PRO A 101 -13.54 -14.21 15.76
N SER A 102 -14.20 -14.36 16.91
CA SER A 102 -14.63 -13.24 17.74
C SER A 102 -13.42 -12.54 18.33
N LEU A 103 -12.46 -13.32 18.83
CA LEU A 103 -11.23 -12.75 19.36
C LEU A 103 -10.37 -12.10 18.27
N ARG A 104 -10.41 -12.60 17.02
CA ARG A 104 -9.77 -11.92 15.88
C ARG A 104 -10.36 -10.54 15.66
N ALA A 105 -11.68 -10.43 15.64
CA ALA A 105 -12.37 -9.15 15.44
C ALA A 105 -12.07 -8.16 16.56
N GLU A 106 -12.11 -8.60 17.82
CA GLU A 106 -11.76 -7.76 18.98
C GLU A 106 -10.32 -7.26 18.92
N ARG A 107 -9.36 -8.14 18.62
CA ARG A 107 -7.94 -7.78 18.48
C ARG A 107 -7.70 -6.80 17.34
N LEU A 108 -8.42 -6.98 16.23
CA LEU A 108 -8.38 -6.04 15.12
C LEU A 108 -8.86 -4.67 15.57
N LEU A 109 -10.05 -4.57 16.17
CA LEU A 109 -10.61 -3.29 16.62
C LEU A 109 -9.80 -2.60 17.73
N ALA A 110 -9.13 -3.36 18.58
CA ALA A 110 -8.32 -2.81 19.67
C ALA A 110 -6.92 -2.33 19.25
N GLY A 111 -6.36 -2.91 18.17
CA GLY A 111 -4.92 -2.86 17.93
C GLY A 111 -4.41 -1.84 16.90
N PHE A 112 -5.26 -0.94 16.38
CA PHE A 112 -4.85 0.16 15.51
C PHE A 112 -5.24 1.54 16.05
#